data_AF-A0A3N0ZVZ2-F1
#
_entry.id   AF-A0A3N0ZVZ2-F1
#
_cell.length_a   1.000
_cell.length_b   1.000
_cell.length_c   1.000
_cell.angle_alpha   90.00
_cell.angle_beta   90.00
_cell.angle_gamma   90.00
#
_symmetry.space_group_name_H-M   'P 1'
#
loop_
_entity.id
_entity.type
_entity.pdbx_description
1 polymer ?
#
loop_
_entity_poly.entity_id
_entity_poly.type
_entity_poly.pdbx_seq_one_letter_code
_entity_poly.pdbx_strand_id
1 'polypeptide(L)'
;MIKKFLIYTLFLLSLSTTLLSQTVTDLRALFKNGQTFLTWNSLPNKKITYYIYHSLTPITKESDINKANFLAKVESNSTLNKRLSELLGKNIYFKIDDIGNPLNDTKELYVHTPTLDGPYYYAVAVLVNDKIIPTVILGENSLKNPVYEKIEPVSAVYQLSIDTMGFKQNIYTHWVNKFENIFYPAMTSTYCFAYNFSVIEKSKKANSPLIVALHERTGNLFTNSKGTSNPDEIILSPDDYLPNDILHSYWFGYHQNLNIFNPSETPKDGIIIDYTVRRVKWTIDWVVKYFSVDTNRIYLSGGSMGGSGAILMSFSFPEKIAATYTVVPKLDYSFIFDPNSNSIYNANKPRRKVISRLWGELETNLMTNDSMPVYNRLNAGLLATKIASNKSLPYLFLTAGKNDNIVGWAEKLNVIKKFNDSRLGFTFFWDSRNHSSNSTMEFQPEDDINKIFKYSLNKSYPAFSNCSANGNPGNGLPEDGDLYGTINGFLNWENIVDEPDYYEISLNSKTLNTTHGTIKNPDSIFTDITLRRLQKFKVSKHYSYYYQNISLNNKVLQDGYIDADKSNLITLKNILITSKGNKLIIIRFDKE
;
A
#
# COMPACT_ATOMS: atom_id res chain seq x y z
N MET A 1 -74.04 14.30 13.40
CA MET A 1 -72.79 15.07 13.20
C MET A 1 -71.55 14.48 13.89
N ILE A 2 -71.66 13.52 14.82
CA ILE A 2 -70.52 13.01 15.62
C ILE A 2 -69.70 11.88 14.94
N LYS A 3 -70.29 11.10 14.02
CA LYS A 3 -69.59 9.99 13.32
C LYS A 3 -68.60 10.41 12.22
N LYS A 4 -68.74 11.61 11.63
CA LYS A 4 -67.81 12.12 10.61
C LYS A 4 -66.54 12.73 11.21
N PHE A 5 -66.58 13.18 12.48
CA PHE A 5 -65.40 13.71 13.16
C PHE A 5 -64.43 12.58 13.57
N LEU A 6 -64.95 11.44 14.07
CA LEU A 6 -64.11 10.31 14.51
C LEU A 6 -63.25 9.71 13.39
N ILE A 7 -63.76 9.65 12.16
CA ILE A 7 -63.04 9.06 11.01
C ILE A 7 -61.90 9.98 10.53
N TYR A 8 -62.09 11.31 10.59
CA TYR A 8 -61.02 12.26 10.29
C TYR A 8 -59.93 12.26 11.37
N THR A 9 -60.30 12.13 12.65
CA THR A 9 -59.32 12.05 13.75
C THR A 9 -58.51 10.74 13.70
N LEU A 10 -59.13 9.61 13.36
CA LEU A 10 -58.43 8.32 13.20
C LEU A 10 -57.49 8.28 11.97
N PHE A 11 -57.83 8.96 10.88
CA PHE A 11 -56.99 9.04 9.68
C PHE A 11 -55.81 10.02 9.86
N LEU A 12 -56.02 11.13 10.59
CA LEU A 12 -54.93 12.03 11.01
C LEU A 12 -54.02 11.36 12.06
N LEU A 13 -54.56 10.58 12.99
CA LEU A 13 -53.74 9.78 13.92
C LEU A 13 -52.92 8.71 13.19
N SER A 14 -53.46 8.00 12.20
CA SER A 14 -52.71 6.96 11.46
C SER A 14 -51.62 7.52 10.53
N LEU A 15 -51.82 8.70 9.93
CA LEU A 15 -50.75 9.40 9.19
C LEU A 15 -49.68 9.97 10.13
N SER A 16 -50.06 10.53 11.28
CA SER A 16 -49.09 11.07 12.24
C SER A 16 -48.23 9.99 12.89
N THR A 17 -48.78 8.80 13.18
CA THR A 17 -48.02 7.67 13.74
C THR A 17 -47.08 7.03 12.73
N THR A 18 -47.43 7.01 11.44
CA THR A 18 -46.54 6.51 10.37
C THR A 18 -45.38 7.45 10.07
N LEU A 19 -45.58 8.77 10.14
CA LEU A 19 -44.52 9.79 10.02
C LEU A 19 -43.59 9.84 11.24
N LEU A 20 -44.13 9.74 12.46
CA LEU A 20 -43.32 9.67 13.70
C LEU A 20 -42.44 8.41 13.76
N SER A 21 -42.94 7.28 13.25
CA SER A 21 -42.19 6.00 13.15
C SER A 21 -40.98 6.05 12.20
N GLN A 22 -40.88 7.11 11.39
CA GLN A 22 -39.83 7.28 10.37
C GLN A 22 -38.92 8.48 10.65
N THR A 23 -39.03 9.10 11.83
CA THR A 23 -38.17 10.24 12.21
C THR A 23 -36.99 9.76 13.05
N VAL A 24 -35.79 10.16 12.65
CA VAL A 24 -34.56 9.86 13.39
C VAL A 24 -34.60 10.51 14.77
N THR A 25 -34.07 9.83 15.78
CA THR A 25 -33.99 10.35 17.16
C THR A 25 -32.57 10.21 17.72
N ASP A 26 -32.29 10.97 18.77
CA ASP A 26 -31.00 10.95 19.49
C ASP A 26 -29.79 11.21 18.57
N LEU A 27 -29.91 12.18 17.64
CA LEU A 27 -28.77 12.64 16.85
C LEU A 27 -27.75 13.31 17.78
N ARG A 28 -26.55 12.77 17.79
CA ARG A 28 -25.39 13.27 18.52
C ARG A 28 -24.24 13.49 17.56
N ALA A 29 -23.39 14.43 17.91
CA ALA A 29 -22.17 14.72 17.18
C ALA A 29 -21.00 14.91 18.14
N LEU A 30 -19.87 14.30 17.81
CA LEU A 30 -18.62 14.42 18.55
C LEU A 30 -17.49 14.75 17.56
N PHE A 31 -16.90 15.94 17.70
CA PHE A 31 -15.69 16.28 16.96
C PHE A 31 -14.45 15.87 17.76
N LYS A 32 -13.55 15.12 17.11
CA LYS A 32 -12.27 14.68 17.67
C LYS A 32 -11.34 14.25 16.55
N ASN A 33 -10.04 14.51 16.70
CA ASN A 33 -9.00 14.07 15.78
C ASN A 33 -9.35 14.41 14.32
N GLY A 34 -9.77 15.65 14.08
CA GLY A 34 -10.06 16.16 12.74
C GLY A 34 -11.28 15.54 12.08
N GLN A 35 -12.17 14.90 12.84
CA GLN A 35 -13.37 14.28 12.30
C GLN A 35 -14.57 14.49 13.23
N THR A 36 -15.76 14.64 12.64
CA THR A 36 -17.03 14.63 13.36
C THR A 36 -17.72 13.29 13.21
N PHE A 37 -17.96 12.62 14.34
CA PHE A 37 -18.69 11.37 14.44
C PHE A 37 -20.15 11.69 14.76
N LEU A 38 -21.04 11.42 13.80
CA LEU A 38 -22.49 11.53 13.96
C LEU A 38 -23.07 10.16 14.30
N THR A 39 -23.88 10.08 15.35
CA THR A 39 -24.62 8.87 15.70
C THR A 39 -26.08 9.18 15.97
N TRP A 40 -26.97 8.26 15.64
CA TRP A 40 -28.41 8.38 15.92
C TRP A 40 -29.05 7.00 16.10
N ASN A 41 -30.30 6.96 16.56
CA ASN A 41 -31.05 5.71 16.69
C ASN A 41 -31.43 5.14 15.31
N SER A 42 -31.18 3.84 15.13
CA SER A 42 -31.63 3.09 13.95
C SER A 42 -33.15 3.06 13.89
N LEU A 43 -33.70 3.27 12.69
CA LEU A 43 -35.13 3.12 12.46
C LEU A 43 -35.52 1.64 12.30
N PRO A 44 -36.77 1.24 12.64
CA PRO A 44 -37.17 -0.18 12.63
C PRO A 44 -37.11 -0.86 11.26
N ASN A 45 -37.19 -0.10 10.17
CA ASN A 45 -37.15 -0.64 8.80
C ASN A 45 -35.70 -0.70 8.28
N LYS A 46 -35.22 -1.91 7.97
CA LYS A 46 -33.85 -2.18 7.51
C LYS A 46 -33.58 -1.84 6.03
N LYS A 47 -34.52 -1.21 5.32
CA LYS A 47 -34.33 -0.68 3.96
C LYS A 47 -34.47 0.84 3.95
N ILE A 48 -33.74 1.49 4.87
CA ILE A 48 -33.72 2.93 5.00
C ILE A 48 -32.36 3.47 4.57
N THR A 49 -32.41 4.55 3.80
CA THR A 49 -31.24 5.39 3.49
C THR A 49 -31.41 6.74 4.20
N TYR A 50 -30.43 7.10 5.01
CA TYR A 50 -30.34 8.37 5.71
C TYR A 50 -29.59 9.39 4.85
N TYR A 51 -30.02 10.65 4.91
CA TYR A 51 -29.41 11.77 4.21
C TYR A 51 -28.87 12.75 5.23
N ILE A 52 -27.56 12.99 5.18
CA ILE A 52 -26.85 13.82 6.13
C ILE A 52 -26.66 15.21 5.55
N TYR A 53 -27.01 16.23 6.33
CA TYR A 53 -26.85 17.64 5.97
C TYR A 53 -26.05 18.37 7.03
N HIS A 54 -25.34 19.42 6.62
CA HIS A 54 -24.73 20.37 7.53
C HIS A 54 -24.91 21.83 7.07
N SER A 55 -24.84 22.76 8.00
CA SER A 55 -24.98 24.21 7.73
C SER A 55 -24.21 25.03 8.77
N LEU A 56 -23.75 26.23 8.38
CA LEU A 56 -23.19 27.23 9.31
C LEU A 56 -24.27 27.92 10.17
N THR A 57 -25.54 27.78 9.79
CA THR A 57 -26.69 28.29 10.55
C THR A 57 -27.56 27.14 11.06
N PRO A 58 -28.30 27.31 12.17
CA PRO A 58 -29.22 26.30 12.68
C PRO A 58 -30.17 25.75 11.61
N ILE A 59 -30.40 24.43 11.61
CA ILE A 59 -31.38 23.75 10.76
C ILE A 59 -32.61 23.46 11.65
N THR A 60 -33.60 24.35 11.63
CA THR A 60 -34.71 24.32 12.61
C THR A 60 -36.03 23.85 12.03
N LYS A 61 -36.17 23.88 10.69
CA LYS A 61 -37.37 23.51 9.95
C LYS A 61 -37.01 22.97 8.57
N GLU A 62 -37.97 22.33 7.90
CA GLU A 62 -37.75 21.65 6.61
C GLU A 62 -37.17 22.59 5.54
N SER A 63 -37.61 23.85 5.49
CA SER A 63 -37.10 24.83 4.51
C SER A 63 -35.61 25.13 4.65
N ASP A 64 -35.03 24.86 5.83
CA ASP A 64 -33.61 25.09 6.10
C ASP A 64 -32.74 23.99 5.47
N ILE A 65 -33.26 22.76 5.30
CA ILE A 65 -32.57 21.67 4.59
C ILE A 65 -32.25 22.08 3.15
N ASN A 66 -33.13 22.82 2.49
CA ASN A 66 -32.90 23.29 1.11
C ASN A 66 -31.74 24.30 0.99
N LYS A 67 -31.30 24.88 2.12
CA LYS A 67 -30.15 25.79 2.20
C LYS A 67 -28.93 25.13 2.82
N ALA A 68 -29.10 23.96 3.44
CA ALA A 68 -28.02 23.19 4.02
C ALA A 68 -27.25 22.46 2.93
N ASN A 69 -25.97 22.19 3.20
CA ASN A 69 -25.13 21.41 2.32
C ASN A 69 -25.41 19.92 2.55
N PHE A 70 -25.69 19.21 1.47
CA PHE A 70 -25.76 17.75 1.50
C PHE A 70 -24.36 17.14 1.64
N LEU A 71 -24.18 16.24 2.59
CA LEU A 71 -22.92 15.53 2.82
C LEU A 71 -22.92 14.13 2.24
N ALA A 72 -23.86 13.29 2.64
CA ALA A 72 -23.79 11.87 2.28
C ALA A 72 -25.15 11.16 2.37
N LYS A 73 -25.23 10.05 1.63
CA LYS A 73 -26.21 8.99 1.87
C LYS A 73 -25.58 7.92 2.75
N VAL A 74 -26.33 7.44 3.74
CA VAL A 74 -25.89 6.39 4.66
C VAL A 74 -26.95 5.30 4.66
N GLU A 75 -26.55 4.08 4.31
CA GLU A 75 -27.45 2.94 4.39
C GLU A 75 -27.60 2.46 5.83
N SER A 76 -28.75 1.87 6.16
CA SER A 76 -28.97 1.26 7.47
C SER A 76 -27.91 0.24 7.86
N ASN A 77 -27.76 0.05 9.18
CA ASN A 77 -26.73 -0.80 9.78
C ASN A 77 -25.30 -0.28 9.50
N SER A 78 -25.14 1.04 9.53
CA SER A 78 -23.89 1.77 9.27
C SER A 78 -22.87 1.66 10.41
N THR A 79 -23.31 1.27 11.61
CA THR A 79 -22.42 0.95 12.74
C THR A 79 -21.75 -0.40 12.62
N LEU A 80 -22.27 -1.31 11.78
CA LEU A 80 -21.65 -2.61 11.57
C LEU A 80 -20.36 -2.45 10.77
N ASN A 81 -19.23 -2.85 11.36
CA ASN A 81 -17.98 -3.02 10.63
C ASN A 81 -18.11 -4.28 9.75
N LYS A 82 -18.76 -4.14 8.60
CA LYS A 82 -19.12 -5.25 7.69
C LYS A 82 -17.91 -6.13 7.37
N ARG A 83 -16.78 -5.49 7.05
CA ARG A 83 -15.53 -6.19 6.72
C ARG A 83 -14.99 -7.00 7.90
N LEU A 84 -14.86 -6.40 9.08
CA LEU A 84 -14.34 -7.12 10.24
C LEU A 84 -15.32 -8.20 10.74
N SER A 85 -16.62 -7.96 10.59
CA SER A 85 -17.66 -8.93 10.93
C SER A 85 -17.62 -10.17 10.04
N GLU A 86 -17.46 -9.97 8.73
CA GLU A 86 -17.27 -11.04 7.74
C GLU A 86 -16.04 -11.89 8.09
N LEU A 87 -14.90 -11.24 8.35
CA LEU A 87 -13.64 -11.93 8.62
C LEU A 87 -13.66 -12.71 9.95
N LEU A 88 -14.38 -12.24 10.96
CA LEU A 88 -14.46 -12.88 12.28
C LEU A 88 -15.71 -13.76 12.46
N GLY A 89 -16.57 -13.86 11.45
CA GLY A 89 -17.78 -14.69 11.49
C GLY A 89 -18.81 -14.28 12.55
N LYS A 90 -18.77 -13.02 13.02
CA LYS A 90 -19.69 -12.48 14.03
C LYS A 90 -19.87 -10.99 13.87
N ASN A 91 -20.99 -10.44 14.33
CA ASN A 91 -21.22 -8.99 14.25
C ASN A 91 -20.22 -8.23 15.11
N ILE A 92 -19.46 -7.33 14.47
CA ILE A 92 -18.56 -6.37 15.11
C ILE A 92 -19.05 -4.97 14.75
N TYR A 93 -19.36 -4.18 15.77
CA TYR A 93 -19.77 -2.80 15.60
C TYR A 93 -18.57 -1.87 15.83
N PHE A 94 -18.56 -0.73 15.14
CA PHE A 94 -17.49 0.24 15.26
C PHE A 94 -17.42 0.84 16.67
N LYS A 95 -16.20 1.04 17.16
CA LYS A 95 -15.89 2.02 18.19
C LYS A 95 -15.61 3.36 17.55
N ILE A 96 -16.11 4.44 18.16
CA ILE A 96 -15.77 5.82 17.80
C ILE A 96 -14.78 6.44 18.79
N ASP A 97 -14.39 5.68 19.82
CA ASP A 97 -13.39 6.07 20.82
C ASP A 97 -12.56 4.88 21.30
N ASP A 98 -11.26 5.10 21.50
CA ASP A 98 -10.28 4.03 21.75
C ASP A 98 -10.60 3.30 23.07
N ILE A 99 -11.01 4.07 24.08
CA ILE A 99 -11.43 3.57 25.40
C ILE A 99 -12.94 3.32 25.50
N GLY A 100 -13.70 3.68 24.45
CA GLY A 100 -15.15 3.57 24.43
C GLY A 100 -15.64 2.15 24.17
N ASN A 101 -16.90 1.92 24.53
CA ASN A 101 -17.60 0.70 24.10
C ASN A 101 -17.92 0.76 22.60
N PRO A 102 -17.94 -0.39 21.91
CA PRO A 102 -18.50 -0.45 20.56
C PRO A 102 -19.94 0.07 20.54
N LEU A 103 -20.35 0.64 19.41
CA LEU A 103 -21.76 0.90 19.13
C LEU A 103 -22.53 -0.43 19.01
N ASN A 104 -23.82 -0.38 18.68
CA ASN A 104 -24.65 -1.58 18.53
C ASN A 104 -25.63 -1.42 17.34
N ASP A 105 -26.45 -2.44 17.09
CA ASP A 105 -27.42 -2.48 16.00
C ASP A 105 -28.59 -1.48 16.14
N THR A 106 -28.78 -0.93 17.34
CA THR A 106 -29.77 0.12 17.60
C THR A 106 -29.27 1.52 17.23
N LYS A 107 -28.02 1.63 16.77
CA LYS A 107 -27.38 2.88 16.37
C LYS A 107 -26.93 2.88 14.90
N GLU A 108 -26.86 4.08 14.35
CA GLU A 108 -26.27 4.40 13.05
C GLU A 108 -25.07 5.35 13.23
N LEU A 109 -24.19 5.41 12.23
CA LEU A 109 -22.92 6.14 12.24
C LEU A 109 -22.63 6.78 10.87
N TYR A 110 -22.23 8.06 10.91
CA TYR A 110 -21.53 8.72 9.81
C TYR A 110 -20.31 9.48 10.36
N VAL A 111 -19.22 9.48 9.60
CA VAL A 111 -18.00 10.21 9.97
C VAL A 111 -17.71 11.25 8.89
N HIS A 112 -17.61 12.50 9.31
CA HIS A 112 -17.27 13.63 8.45
C HIS A 112 -15.84 14.08 8.71
N THR A 113 -15.09 14.39 7.64
CA THR A 113 -13.78 15.05 7.73
C THR A 113 -13.93 16.44 7.13
N PRO A 114 -13.82 17.51 7.94
CA PRO A 114 -14.05 18.87 7.49
C PRO A 114 -12.97 19.33 6.50
N THR A 115 -13.39 20.18 5.57
CA THR A 115 -12.51 20.89 4.63
C THR A 115 -12.38 22.38 4.97
N LEU A 116 -13.14 22.85 5.96
CA LEU A 116 -13.16 24.22 6.47
C LEU A 116 -13.42 24.20 7.98
N ASP A 117 -12.81 25.15 8.70
CA ASP A 117 -13.12 25.41 10.11
C ASP A 117 -14.52 26.05 10.21
N GLY A 118 -15.28 25.69 11.24
CA GLY A 118 -16.55 26.38 11.48
C GLY A 118 -17.48 25.74 12.50
N PRO A 119 -18.49 26.51 12.96
CA PRO A 119 -19.60 25.98 13.75
C PRO A 119 -20.64 25.36 12.81
N TYR A 120 -20.66 24.03 12.71
CA TYR A 120 -21.60 23.32 11.84
C TYR A 120 -22.76 22.70 12.63
N TYR A 121 -23.97 23.00 12.20
CA TYR A 121 -25.19 22.32 12.62
C TYR A 121 -25.45 21.14 11.69
N TYR A 122 -25.89 20.01 12.24
CA TYR A 122 -26.21 18.80 11.47
C TYR A 122 -27.70 18.48 11.52
N ALA A 123 -28.17 17.85 10.44
CA ALA A 123 -29.48 17.23 10.39
C ALA A 123 -29.43 15.90 9.63
N VAL A 124 -30.31 14.97 10.01
CA VAL A 124 -30.49 13.67 9.37
C VAL A 124 -31.92 13.54 8.89
N ALA A 125 -32.09 13.48 7.58
CA ALA A 125 -33.37 13.19 6.93
C ALA A 125 -33.41 11.73 6.45
N VAL A 126 -34.60 11.25 6.12
CA VAL A 126 -34.84 9.86 5.72
C VAL A 126 -35.50 9.82 4.35
N LEU A 127 -35.05 8.91 3.48
CA LEU A 127 -35.76 8.58 2.25
C LEU A 127 -36.70 7.40 2.50
N VAL A 128 -38.00 7.58 2.25
CA VAL A 128 -38.99 6.51 2.31
C VAL A 128 -39.80 6.52 1.02
N ASN A 129 -39.88 5.39 0.33
CA ASN A 129 -40.56 5.25 -0.98
C ASN A 129 -40.14 6.33 -1.99
N ASP A 130 -38.84 6.53 -2.17
CA ASP A 130 -38.24 7.49 -3.10
C ASP A 130 -38.55 8.97 -2.86
N LYS A 131 -39.15 9.32 -1.71
CA LYS A 131 -39.34 10.70 -1.28
C LYS A 131 -38.56 10.97 0.00
N ILE A 132 -37.76 12.04 -0.01
CA ILE A 132 -37.13 12.52 1.22
C ILE A 132 -38.25 13.04 2.10
N ILE A 133 -38.31 12.56 3.33
CA ILE A 133 -39.18 13.08 4.38
C ILE A 133 -38.30 14.03 5.18
N PRO A 134 -38.33 15.35 4.91
CA PRO A 134 -37.42 16.30 5.49
C PRO A 134 -37.90 16.78 6.86
N THR A 135 -38.74 16.02 7.58
CA THR A 135 -39.26 16.44 8.89
C THR A 135 -38.08 16.82 9.79
N VAL A 136 -37.90 18.10 10.07
CA VAL A 136 -36.83 18.59 10.95
C VAL A 136 -37.41 18.81 12.33
N ILE A 137 -36.92 18.07 13.31
CA ILE A 137 -37.24 18.23 14.72
C ILE A 137 -35.97 18.60 15.46
N LEU A 138 -35.90 19.86 15.88
CA LEU A 138 -34.74 20.42 16.57
C LEU A 138 -34.51 19.70 17.92
N GLY A 139 -33.35 19.07 18.05
CA GLY A 139 -32.96 18.25 19.20
C GLY A 139 -33.21 16.76 19.04
N GLU A 140 -33.83 16.31 17.95
CA GLU A 140 -34.03 14.89 17.65
C GLU A 140 -33.19 14.46 16.46
N ASN A 141 -33.57 14.86 15.25
CA ASN A 141 -32.82 14.62 14.02
C ASN A 141 -32.11 15.86 13.50
N SER A 142 -32.08 16.95 14.27
CA SER A 142 -31.20 18.10 14.03
C SER A 142 -30.59 18.60 15.34
N LEU A 143 -29.34 19.06 15.29
CA LEU A 143 -28.62 19.52 16.48
C LEU A 143 -29.11 20.90 16.95
N LYS A 144 -29.30 21.05 18.26
CA LYS A 144 -29.58 22.34 18.92
C LYS A 144 -28.37 23.28 18.91
N ASN A 145 -27.18 22.73 19.07
CA ASN A 145 -25.92 23.46 19.15
C ASN A 145 -25.02 23.04 17.98
N PRO A 146 -24.16 23.95 17.47
CA PRO A 146 -23.21 23.59 16.44
C PRO A 146 -22.09 22.72 17.02
N VAL A 147 -21.47 21.96 16.15
CA VAL A 147 -20.17 21.31 16.37
C VAL A 147 -19.10 22.28 15.85
N TYR A 148 -18.13 22.61 16.69
CA TYR A 148 -17.00 23.43 16.27
C TYR A 148 -15.95 22.54 15.61
N GLU A 149 -16.01 22.45 14.29
CA GLU A 149 -15.06 21.68 13.50
C GLU A 149 -13.80 22.50 13.20
N LYS A 150 -12.68 21.78 13.11
CA LYS A 150 -11.38 22.32 12.69
C LYS A 150 -10.71 21.37 11.72
N ILE A 151 -9.95 21.93 10.79
CA ILE A 151 -9.02 21.17 9.98
C ILE A 151 -7.81 20.84 10.85
N GLU A 152 -7.72 19.59 11.29
CA GLU A 152 -6.61 19.07 12.09
C GLU A 152 -6.28 17.62 11.66
N PRO A 153 -5.13 17.07 12.06
CA PRO A 153 -4.73 15.72 11.67
C PRO A 153 -5.72 14.64 12.11
N VAL A 154 -6.10 13.78 11.16
CA VAL A 154 -6.93 12.59 11.42
C VAL A 154 -6.14 11.53 12.18
N SER A 155 -6.82 10.77 13.05
CA SER A 155 -6.27 9.59 13.72
C SER A 155 -7.17 8.37 13.56
N ALA A 156 -6.58 7.19 13.41
CA ALA A 156 -7.33 5.93 13.46
C ALA A 156 -7.88 5.68 14.86
N VAL A 157 -8.97 4.89 14.95
CA VAL A 157 -9.60 4.50 16.21
C VAL A 157 -9.41 3.01 16.45
N TYR A 158 -8.90 2.66 17.63
CA TYR A 158 -8.78 1.28 18.09
C TYR A 158 -10.15 0.59 18.17
N GLN A 159 -10.24 -0.61 17.60
CA GLN A 159 -11.48 -1.40 17.60
C GLN A 159 -11.41 -2.52 18.63
N LEU A 160 -10.49 -3.46 18.44
CA LEU A 160 -10.31 -4.64 19.28
C LEU A 160 -8.92 -5.25 19.06
N SER A 161 -8.55 -6.20 19.91
CA SER A 161 -7.38 -7.05 19.71
C SER A 161 -7.80 -8.49 19.56
N ILE A 162 -7.08 -9.24 18.72
CA ILE A 162 -7.15 -10.69 18.66
C ILE A 162 -5.79 -11.30 18.97
N ASP A 163 -5.78 -12.55 19.41
CA ASP A 163 -4.55 -13.32 19.57
C ASP A 163 -4.19 -14.02 18.25
N THR A 164 -3.01 -13.69 17.73
CA THR A 164 -2.50 -14.21 16.47
C THR A 164 -1.05 -14.67 16.67
N MET A 165 -0.80 -15.96 16.51
CA MET A 165 0.54 -16.56 16.62
C MET A 165 1.28 -16.18 17.93
N GLY A 166 0.55 -16.13 19.05
CA GLY A 166 1.12 -15.79 20.36
C GLY A 166 1.32 -14.29 20.62
N PHE A 167 0.95 -13.42 19.68
CA PHE A 167 1.00 -11.97 19.85
C PHE A 167 -0.39 -11.35 19.81
N LYS A 168 -0.54 -10.19 20.46
CA LYS A 168 -1.75 -9.36 20.34
C LYS A 168 -1.70 -8.58 19.03
N GLN A 169 -2.66 -8.85 18.16
CA GLN A 169 -2.90 -8.10 16.94
C GLN A 169 -3.98 -7.05 17.20
N ASN A 170 -3.55 -5.80 17.34
CA ASN A 170 -4.43 -4.66 17.60
C ASN A 170 -5.02 -4.16 16.27
N ILE A 171 -6.33 -4.09 16.19
CA ILE A 171 -7.06 -3.70 14.97
C ILE A 171 -7.57 -2.26 15.14
N TYR A 172 -7.32 -1.46 14.11
CA TYR A 172 -7.71 -0.06 14.05
C TYR A 172 -8.56 0.18 12.81
N THR A 173 -9.46 1.16 12.89
CA THR A 173 -10.24 1.66 11.76
C THR A 173 -9.79 3.07 11.41
N HIS A 174 -9.59 3.28 10.12
CA HIS A 174 -9.31 4.57 9.49
C HIS A 174 -10.51 4.97 8.62
N TRP A 175 -11.27 5.98 9.04
CA TRP A 175 -12.30 6.58 8.19
C TRP A 175 -11.66 7.56 7.22
N VAL A 176 -11.73 7.23 5.94
CA VAL A 176 -11.20 8.04 4.85
C VAL A 176 -12.31 8.82 4.15
N ASN A 177 -11.95 9.90 3.48
CA ASN A 177 -12.89 10.78 2.78
C ASN A 177 -12.52 10.97 1.29
N LYS A 178 -13.46 11.57 0.55
CA LYS A 178 -13.32 11.95 -0.86
C LYS A 178 -12.51 13.23 -1.09
N PHE A 179 -12.48 14.11 -0.10
CA PHE A 179 -11.93 15.46 -0.27
C PHE A 179 -10.56 15.57 0.36
N GLU A 180 -9.67 16.31 -0.29
CA GLU A 180 -8.39 16.66 0.30
C GLU A 180 -8.50 17.92 1.18
N ASN A 181 -7.70 17.98 2.23
CA ASN A 181 -7.37 19.18 2.97
C ASN A 181 -5.86 19.21 3.24
N ILE A 182 -5.37 20.28 3.89
CA ILE A 182 -3.93 20.49 4.11
C ILE A 182 -3.23 19.37 4.91
N PHE A 183 -3.95 18.61 5.73
CA PHE A 183 -3.39 17.51 6.53
C PHE A 183 -3.73 16.13 5.99
N TYR A 184 -4.72 16.03 5.10
CA TYR A 184 -5.38 14.77 4.83
C TYR A 184 -5.80 14.69 3.35
N PRO A 185 -5.15 13.84 2.53
CA PRO A 185 -5.49 13.72 1.12
C PRO A 185 -6.76 12.87 0.93
N ALA A 186 -7.40 13.04 -0.23
CA ALA A 186 -8.47 12.13 -0.65
C ALA A 186 -7.94 10.68 -0.76
N MET A 187 -8.62 9.74 -0.11
CA MET A 187 -8.22 8.31 -0.02
C MET A 187 -9.36 7.34 -0.39
N THR A 188 -10.47 7.86 -0.90
CA THR A 188 -11.57 7.10 -1.50
C THR A 188 -12.38 7.97 -2.48
N SER A 189 -13.21 7.36 -3.32
CA SER A 189 -14.15 8.08 -4.20
C SER A 189 -15.50 8.41 -3.55
N THR A 190 -15.79 7.87 -2.36
CA THR A 190 -17.02 8.13 -1.59
C THR A 190 -16.79 9.11 -0.45
N TYR A 191 -17.83 9.80 0.01
CA TYR A 191 -17.72 10.82 1.05
C TYR A 191 -17.09 10.32 2.35
N CYS A 192 -17.32 9.06 2.71
CA CYS A 192 -16.68 8.39 3.83
C CYS A 192 -16.60 6.88 3.58
N PHE A 193 -15.48 6.26 3.94
CA PHE A 193 -15.37 4.80 4.01
C PHE A 193 -14.41 4.36 5.13
N ALA A 194 -14.70 3.24 5.77
CA ALA A 194 -13.89 2.70 6.87
C ALA A 194 -12.96 1.60 6.35
N TYR A 195 -11.64 1.82 6.43
CA TYR A 195 -10.63 0.79 6.19
C TYR A 195 -10.06 0.28 7.51
N ASN A 196 -9.91 -1.04 7.62
CA ASN A 196 -9.25 -1.65 8.78
C ASN A 196 -7.76 -1.89 8.47
N PHE A 197 -6.93 -1.78 9.50
CA PHE A 197 -5.56 -2.27 9.49
C PHE A 197 -5.23 -2.83 10.87
N SER A 198 -4.15 -3.58 10.97
CA SER A 198 -3.68 -4.08 12.26
C SER A 198 -2.21 -3.80 12.49
N VAL A 199 -1.85 -3.71 13.78
CA VAL A 199 -0.49 -3.56 14.25
C VAL A 199 -0.19 -4.65 15.28
N ILE A 200 0.94 -5.33 15.11
CA ILE A 200 1.51 -6.26 16.08
C ILE A 200 2.84 -5.68 16.54
N GLU A 201 3.01 -5.50 17.85
CA GLU A 201 4.30 -5.21 18.49
C GLU A 201 4.82 -6.49 19.11
N LYS A 202 5.85 -7.13 18.51
CA LYS A 202 6.44 -8.36 19.09
C LYS A 202 7.20 -8.07 20.39
N SER A 203 7.77 -6.88 20.49
CA SER A 203 8.35 -6.33 21.72
C SER A 203 7.93 -4.87 21.87
N LYS A 204 7.93 -4.35 23.11
CA LYS A 204 7.77 -2.90 23.38
C LYS A 204 9.12 -2.16 23.33
N LYS A 205 10.09 -2.67 22.58
CA LYS A 205 11.40 -2.06 22.47
C LYS A 205 11.29 -0.74 21.70
N ALA A 206 12.09 0.24 22.12
CA ALA A 206 12.16 1.50 21.38
C ALA A 206 12.94 1.33 20.06
N ASN A 207 12.58 2.11 19.05
CA ASN A 207 13.22 2.11 17.73
C ASN A 207 13.21 0.72 17.07
N SER A 208 12.05 0.10 17.04
CA SER A 208 11.82 -1.20 16.41
C SER A 208 11.71 -1.08 14.88
N PRO A 209 12.24 -2.06 14.12
CA PRO A 209 12.00 -2.09 12.68
C PRO A 209 10.52 -2.32 12.38
N LEU A 210 10.01 -1.69 11.31
CA LEU A 210 8.63 -1.84 10.86
C LEU A 210 8.57 -2.66 9.57
N ILE A 211 7.73 -3.69 9.56
CA ILE A 211 7.37 -4.43 8.35
C ILE A 211 5.94 -4.10 7.98
N VAL A 212 5.78 -3.56 6.78
CA VAL A 212 4.48 -3.32 6.17
C VAL A 212 4.14 -4.50 5.28
N ALA A 213 3.30 -5.39 5.79
CA ALA A 213 2.96 -6.66 5.15
C ALA A 213 1.67 -6.53 4.33
N LEU A 214 1.84 -6.39 3.01
CA LEU A 214 0.73 -6.24 2.07
C LEU A 214 0.18 -7.62 1.70
N HIS A 215 -1.12 -7.81 1.86
CA HIS A 215 -1.75 -9.10 1.59
C HIS A 215 -1.88 -9.40 0.09
N GLU A 216 -1.95 -10.69 -0.22
CA GLU A 216 -2.22 -11.21 -1.56
C GLU A 216 -3.67 -10.95 -1.96
N ARG A 217 -4.04 -11.26 -3.22
CA ARG A 217 -5.44 -11.16 -3.62
C ARG A 217 -6.28 -12.15 -2.81
N THR A 218 -7.48 -11.76 -2.38
CA THR A 218 -8.37 -12.50 -1.46
C THR A 218 -7.89 -12.55 -0.01
N GLY A 219 -6.66 -12.08 0.25
CA GLY A 219 -6.17 -11.85 1.58
C GLY A 219 -6.83 -10.64 2.26
N ASN A 220 -6.35 -10.36 3.47
CA ASN A 220 -6.83 -9.29 4.34
C ASN A 220 -5.75 -8.98 5.40
N LEU A 221 -6.08 -8.11 6.37
CA LEU A 221 -5.19 -7.73 7.47
C LEU A 221 -4.69 -8.90 8.35
N PHE A 222 -5.30 -10.08 8.30
CA PHE A 222 -4.87 -11.26 9.06
C PHE A 222 -3.90 -12.17 8.30
N THR A 223 -4.03 -12.26 6.98
CA THR A 223 -3.37 -13.31 6.19
C THR A 223 -1.85 -13.12 6.04
N ASN A 224 -1.35 -11.88 6.12
CA ASN A 224 0.09 -11.59 5.99
C ASN A 224 0.72 -11.01 7.28
N SER A 225 0.13 -11.31 8.44
CA SER A 225 0.52 -10.74 9.74
C SER A 225 1.63 -11.52 10.48
N LYS A 226 2.30 -12.48 9.84
CA LYS A 226 3.28 -13.38 10.48
C LYS A 226 4.60 -12.69 10.85
N GLY A 227 4.97 -11.64 10.13
CA GLY A 227 6.26 -10.98 10.28
C GLY A 227 7.42 -11.93 9.99
N THR A 228 8.51 -11.79 10.74
CA THR A 228 9.78 -12.51 10.57
C THR A 228 10.24 -13.17 11.86
N SER A 229 11.49 -13.67 11.88
CA SER A 229 12.12 -14.20 13.09
C SER A 229 12.63 -13.11 14.04
N ASN A 230 12.61 -11.83 13.63
CA ASN A 230 13.06 -10.73 14.46
C ASN A 230 12.11 -10.54 15.66
N PRO A 231 12.59 -10.68 16.92
CA PRO A 231 11.74 -10.56 18.10
C PRO A 231 11.32 -9.10 18.39
N ASP A 232 12.03 -8.12 17.81
CA ASP A 232 11.83 -6.72 18.13
C ASP A 232 10.92 -5.99 17.14
N GLU A 233 10.48 -6.63 16.06
CA GLU A 233 9.77 -5.94 14.98
C GLU A 233 8.34 -5.51 15.33
N ILE A 234 7.89 -4.48 14.62
CA ILE A 234 6.49 -4.08 14.52
C ILE A 234 5.99 -4.53 13.14
N ILE A 235 4.80 -5.13 13.10
CA ILE A 235 4.16 -5.58 11.85
C ILE A 235 2.91 -4.74 11.64
N LEU A 236 2.87 -4.00 10.53
CA LEU A 236 1.70 -3.32 10.04
C LEU A 236 1.08 -4.15 8.90
N SER A 237 -0.18 -4.56 9.07
CA SER A 237 -0.94 -5.28 8.03
C SER A 237 -2.20 -4.46 7.67
N PRO A 238 -2.14 -3.65 6.59
CA PRO A 238 -3.30 -2.93 6.07
C PRO A 238 -4.24 -3.85 5.27
N ASP A 239 -5.53 -3.51 5.17
CA ASP A 239 -6.51 -4.17 4.30
C ASP A 239 -6.79 -3.32 3.04
N ASP A 240 -6.69 -3.93 1.86
CA ASP A 240 -7.07 -3.33 0.57
C ASP A 240 -8.46 -3.78 0.13
N TYR A 241 -9.46 -3.50 0.95
CA TYR A 241 -10.82 -4.01 0.75
C TYR A 241 -11.70 -3.05 -0.08
N LEU A 242 -12.31 -3.57 -1.14
CA LEU A 242 -13.45 -2.95 -1.82
C LEU A 242 -14.69 -3.83 -1.61
N PRO A 243 -15.84 -3.26 -1.18
CA PRO A 243 -17.05 -4.03 -0.85
C PRO A 243 -17.86 -4.40 -2.10
N ASN A 244 -17.19 -4.99 -3.10
CA ASN A 244 -17.77 -5.40 -4.37
C ASN A 244 -16.94 -6.54 -5.01
N ASP A 245 -17.32 -6.99 -6.20
CA ASP A 245 -16.71 -8.13 -6.91
C ASP A 245 -15.28 -7.89 -7.42
N ILE A 246 -14.82 -6.64 -7.50
CA ILE A 246 -13.42 -6.30 -7.77
C ILE A 246 -12.52 -6.73 -6.60
N LEU A 247 -13.07 -6.68 -5.38
CA LEU A 247 -12.47 -7.01 -4.07
C LEU A 247 -11.32 -6.12 -3.60
N HIS A 248 -10.42 -5.70 -4.50
CA HIS A 248 -9.19 -4.99 -4.14
C HIS A 248 -8.81 -3.93 -5.18
N SER A 249 -8.10 -2.88 -4.76
CA SER A 249 -7.58 -1.83 -5.65
C SER A 249 -6.20 -2.15 -6.24
N TYR A 250 -5.69 -3.37 -5.98
CA TYR A 250 -4.34 -3.81 -6.35
C TYR A 250 -3.25 -2.89 -5.77
N TRP A 251 -3.48 -2.40 -4.54
CA TRP A 251 -2.59 -1.51 -3.81
C TRP A 251 -2.30 -0.15 -4.46
N PHE A 252 -2.95 0.17 -5.58
CA PHE A 252 -2.78 1.47 -6.25
C PHE A 252 -3.91 2.43 -5.92
N GLY A 253 -5.10 2.14 -6.44
CA GLY A 253 -6.22 3.07 -6.45
C GLY A 253 -7.14 2.80 -7.64
N TYR A 254 -7.96 3.77 -8.00
CA TYR A 254 -9.03 3.59 -8.98
C TYR A 254 -9.54 4.92 -9.53
N HIS A 255 -10.34 4.84 -10.60
CA HIS A 255 -10.97 5.99 -11.23
C HIS A 255 -11.75 6.85 -10.22
N GLN A 256 -11.62 8.17 -10.33
CA GLN A 256 -12.18 9.14 -9.37
C GLN A 256 -13.69 9.02 -9.15
N ASN A 257 -14.43 8.51 -10.14
CA ASN A 257 -15.89 8.36 -10.10
C ASN A 257 -16.35 6.91 -9.84
N LEU A 258 -15.45 5.97 -9.55
CA LEU A 258 -15.84 4.59 -9.25
C LEU A 258 -16.73 4.55 -8.01
N ASN A 259 -17.96 4.05 -8.14
CA ASN A 259 -18.78 3.75 -6.96
C ASN A 259 -18.30 2.42 -6.35
N ILE A 260 -17.65 2.47 -5.19
CA ILE A 260 -17.08 1.27 -4.56
C ILE A 260 -18.12 0.27 -4.04
N PHE A 261 -19.40 0.63 -3.97
CA PHE A 261 -20.48 -0.28 -3.58
C PHE A 261 -21.18 -0.90 -4.79
N ASN A 262 -21.23 -0.16 -5.89
CA ASN A 262 -21.81 -0.62 -7.16
C ASN A 262 -20.95 -0.13 -8.33
N PRO A 263 -19.78 -0.74 -8.55
CA PRO A 263 -18.81 -0.31 -9.55
C PRO A 263 -19.43 -0.29 -10.95
N SER A 264 -19.17 0.80 -11.70
CA SER A 264 -19.62 0.98 -13.08
C SER A 264 -18.89 0.06 -14.06
N GLU A 265 -19.27 0.15 -15.34
CA GLU A 265 -18.47 -0.36 -16.45
C GLU A 265 -17.08 0.31 -16.52
N THR A 266 -16.19 -0.26 -17.35
CA THR A 266 -14.83 0.24 -17.60
C THR A 266 -14.82 1.74 -17.92
N PRO A 267 -14.09 2.58 -17.16
CA PRO A 267 -13.98 4.01 -17.45
C PRO A 267 -13.24 4.25 -18.77
N LYS A 268 -13.70 5.24 -19.53
CA LYS A 268 -13.15 5.61 -20.85
C LYS A 268 -12.46 6.97 -20.86
N ASP A 269 -12.71 7.79 -19.86
CA ASP A 269 -12.16 9.13 -19.66
C ASP A 269 -11.92 9.37 -18.15
N GLY A 270 -11.47 10.57 -17.79
CA GLY A 270 -11.23 10.98 -16.42
C GLY A 270 -9.82 10.65 -15.91
N ILE A 271 -9.68 10.61 -14.58
CA ILE A 271 -8.39 10.49 -13.89
C ILE A 271 -8.43 9.30 -12.93
N ILE A 272 -7.33 8.54 -12.89
CA ILE A 272 -7.10 7.50 -11.91
C ILE A 272 -6.40 8.10 -10.69
N ILE A 273 -6.97 7.89 -9.50
CA ILE A 273 -6.39 8.42 -8.26
C ILE A 273 -5.71 7.28 -7.50
N ASP A 274 -4.50 7.53 -7.01
CA ASP A 274 -3.70 6.62 -6.19
C ASP A 274 -4.19 6.51 -4.72
N TYR A 275 -5.51 6.41 -4.55
CA TYR A 275 -6.20 6.40 -3.24
C TYR A 275 -5.57 5.42 -2.23
N THR A 276 -5.17 4.23 -2.69
CA THR A 276 -4.61 3.20 -1.80
C THR A 276 -3.14 3.44 -1.49
N VAL A 277 -2.35 3.97 -2.43
CA VAL A 277 -0.96 4.40 -2.15
C VAL A 277 -0.96 5.47 -1.06
N ARG A 278 -1.83 6.48 -1.18
CA ARG A 278 -2.01 7.54 -0.18
C ARG A 278 -2.43 6.98 1.18
N ARG A 279 -3.38 6.05 1.18
CA ARG A 279 -3.87 5.38 2.40
C ARG A 279 -2.77 4.61 3.11
N VAL A 280 -2.00 3.80 2.39
CA VAL A 280 -0.92 3.02 3.01
C VAL A 280 0.21 3.92 3.50
N LYS A 281 0.58 4.96 2.74
CA LYS A 281 1.54 5.96 3.21
C LYS A 281 1.07 6.64 4.51
N TRP A 282 -0.20 7.05 4.56
CA TRP A 282 -0.77 7.63 5.77
C TRP A 282 -0.73 6.65 6.95
N THR A 283 -1.06 5.38 6.73
CA THR A 283 -1.05 4.38 7.81
C THR A 283 0.37 4.12 8.32
N ILE A 284 1.39 4.12 7.45
CA ILE A 284 2.80 4.06 7.87
C ILE A 284 3.14 5.27 8.74
N ASP A 285 2.80 6.49 8.28
CA ASP A 285 3.07 7.73 9.01
C ASP A 285 2.34 7.75 10.37
N TRP A 286 1.12 7.21 10.44
CA TRP A 286 0.37 7.04 11.68
C TRP A 286 1.05 6.05 12.63
N VAL A 287 1.47 4.87 12.13
CA VAL A 287 2.19 3.89 12.97
C VAL A 287 3.51 4.46 13.48
N VAL A 288 4.29 5.16 12.64
CA VAL A 288 5.53 5.85 13.07
C VAL A 288 5.28 6.86 14.19
N LYS A 289 4.12 7.54 14.16
CA LYS A 289 3.77 8.53 15.18
C LYS A 289 3.39 7.91 16.53
N TYR A 290 2.67 6.79 16.52
CA TYR A 290 2.08 6.20 17.73
C TYR A 290 2.83 4.99 18.28
N PHE A 291 3.75 4.43 17.51
CA PHE A 291 4.58 3.30 17.88
C PHE A 291 6.05 3.66 17.78
N SER A 292 6.92 3.01 18.56
CA SER A 292 8.35 3.32 18.57
C SER A 292 9.07 2.69 17.37
N VAL A 293 8.80 3.21 16.17
CA VAL A 293 9.39 2.74 14.92
C VAL A 293 10.73 3.44 14.65
N ASP A 294 11.73 2.66 14.25
CA ASP A 294 12.93 3.19 13.60
C ASP A 294 12.62 3.55 12.16
N THR A 295 12.52 4.85 11.87
CA THR A 295 12.17 5.37 10.54
C THR A 295 13.21 5.04 9.47
N ASN A 296 14.44 4.64 9.84
CA ASN A 296 15.44 4.18 8.88
C ASN A 296 15.29 2.68 8.55
N ARG A 297 14.40 1.95 9.24
CA ARG A 297 14.19 0.50 9.08
C ARG A 297 12.70 0.18 8.90
N ILE A 298 12.12 0.78 7.86
CA ILE A 298 10.78 0.43 7.36
C ILE A 298 10.95 -0.41 6.10
N TYR A 299 10.26 -1.55 6.06
CA TYR A 299 10.33 -2.51 4.96
C TYR A 299 8.94 -2.83 4.41
N LEU A 300 8.88 -3.20 3.14
CA LEU A 300 7.65 -3.69 2.50
C LEU A 300 7.78 -5.17 2.19
N SER A 301 6.72 -5.94 2.44
CA SER A 301 6.68 -7.35 2.05
C SER A 301 5.33 -7.76 1.47
N GLY A 302 5.33 -8.77 0.60
CA GLY A 302 4.10 -9.37 0.10
C GLY A 302 4.32 -10.42 -0.99
N GLY A 303 3.33 -11.31 -1.13
CA GLY A 303 3.23 -12.26 -2.22
C GLY A 303 2.18 -11.82 -3.26
N SER A 304 2.32 -12.25 -4.51
CA SER A 304 1.33 -12.02 -5.57
C SER A 304 0.93 -10.53 -5.68
N MET A 305 -0.34 -10.19 -5.49
CA MET A 305 -0.85 -8.81 -5.43
C MET A 305 -0.09 -7.96 -4.39
N GLY A 306 0.21 -8.49 -3.21
CA GLY A 306 0.98 -7.79 -2.17
C GLY A 306 2.42 -7.55 -2.57
N GLY A 307 3.04 -8.49 -3.30
CA GLY A 307 4.37 -8.30 -3.88
C GLY A 307 4.40 -7.19 -4.92
N SER A 308 3.39 -7.13 -5.80
CA SER A 308 3.21 -6.00 -6.72
C SER A 308 3.05 -4.66 -6.00
N GLY A 309 2.23 -4.65 -4.94
CA GLY A 309 2.04 -3.47 -4.09
C GLY A 309 3.34 -3.00 -3.42
N ALA A 310 4.17 -3.94 -2.95
CA ALA A 310 5.44 -3.63 -2.30
C ALA A 310 6.41 -2.94 -3.27
N ILE A 311 6.52 -3.43 -4.51
CA ILE A 311 7.32 -2.77 -5.56
C ILE A 311 6.75 -1.39 -5.89
N LEU A 312 5.43 -1.28 -6.13
CA LEU A 312 4.77 -0.02 -6.44
C LEU A 312 5.01 1.07 -5.38
N MET A 313 4.85 0.70 -4.10
CA MET A 313 5.05 1.61 -2.98
C MET A 313 6.51 2.01 -2.81
N SER A 314 7.43 1.06 -2.99
CA SER A 314 8.88 1.32 -2.93
C SER A 314 9.33 2.39 -3.93
N PHE A 315 8.61 2.54 -5.05
CA PHE A 315 8.89 3.55 -6.07
C PHE A 315 8.07 4.82 -5.88
N SER A 316 6.99 4.77 -5.10
CA SER A 316 6.11 5.92 -4.84
C SER A 316 6.62 6.79 -3.69
N PHE A 317 7.24 6.19 -2.68
CA PHE A 317 7.86 6.90 -1.54
C PHE A 317 9.19 6.23 -1.14
N PRO A 318 10.18 6.17 -2.05
CA PRO A 318 11.46 5.49 -1.82
C PRO A 318 12.24 6.03 -0.62
N GLU A 319 12.00 7.28 -0.24
CA GLU A 319 12.63 7.94 0.90
C GLU A 319 12.21 7.38 2.27
N LYS A 320 11.16 6.55 2.32
CA LYS A 320 10.69 5.91 3.56
C LYS A 320 11.12 4.46 3.69
N ILE A 321 11.55 3.81 2.61
CA ILE A 321 11.65 2.35 2.55
C ILE A 321 13.10 1.90 2.43
N ALA A 322 13.54 1.04 3.35
CA ALA A 322 14.90 0.54 3.37
C ALA A 322 15.12 -0.57 2.32
N ALA A 323 14.21 -1.55 2.27
CA ALA A 323 14.21 -2.68 1.32
C ALA A 323 12.81 -3.31 1.16
N THR A 324 12.65 -4.14 0.14
CA THR A 324 11.41 -4.90 -0.13
C THR A 324 11.68 -6.40 -0.25
N TYR A 325 10.74 -7.21 0.22
CA TYR A 325 10.73 -8.66 0.01
C TYR A 325 9.46 -9.09 -0.73
N THR A 326 9.60 -9.66 -1.94
CA THR A 326 8.46 -9.95 -2.81
C THR A 326 8.53 -11.34 -3.41
N VAL A 327 7.38 -12.03 -3.40
CA VAL A 327 7.22 -13.36 -3.98
C VAL A 327 6.15 -13.31 -5.06
N VAL A 328 6.47 -13.86 -6.23
CA VAL A 328 5.62 -13.94 -7.43
C VAL A 328 4.84 -12.64 -7.77
N PRO A 329 5.49 -11.45 -7.78
CA PRO A 329 4.79 -10.20 -8.10
C PRO A 329 4.42 -10.13 -9.60
N LYS A 330 3.34 -9.41 -9.92
CA LYS A 330 3.12 -8.82 -11.26
C LYS A 330 3.86 -7.49 -11.33
N LEU A 331 4.83 -7.33 -12.24
CA LEU A 331 5.67 -6.13 -12.27
C LEU A 331 5.28 -5.14 -13.38
N ASP A 332 4.61 -5.61 -14.42
CA ASP A 332 4.10 -4.79 -15.52
C ASP A 332 2.63 -5.09 -15.83
N TYR A 333 1.72 -4.21 -15.39
CA TYR A 333 0.29 -4.32 -15.68
C TYR A 333 -0.08 -3.93 -17.12
N SER A 334 0.82 -3.29 -17.89
CA SER A 334 0.61 -3.00 -19.31
C SER A 334 0.79 -4.23 -20.20
N PHE A 335 1.49 -5.27 -19.70
CA PHE A 335 1.78 -6.48 -20.45
C PHE A 335 0.58 -7.46 -20.52
N ILE A 336 0.15 -7.78 -21.74
CA ILE A 336 -1.05 -8.61 -22.04
C ILE A 336 -0.77 -9.82 -22.94
N PHE A 337 0.49 -10.09 -23.28
CA PHE A 337 0.90 -11.10 -24.25
C PHE A 337 1.80 -12.17 -23.63
N ASP A 338 1.43 -12.69 -22.47
CA ASP A 338 2.17 -13.80 -21.87
C ASP A 338 1.99 -15.06 -22.74
N PRO A 339 3.08 -15.74 -23.14
CA PRO A 339 3.01 -16.97 -23.94
C PRO A 339 2.17 -18.07 -23.26
N ASN A 340 2.12 -18.08 -21.93
CA ASN A 340 1.19 -18.94 -21.22
C ASN A 340 -0.23 -18.39 -21.37
N SER A 341 -1.01 -19.04 -22.24
CA SER A 341 -2.39 -18.66 -22.51
C SER A 341 -3.32 -18.71 -21.28
N ASN A 342 -2.91 -19.37 -20.19
CA ASN A 342 -3.65 -19.39 -18.93
C ASN A 342 -3.37 -18.17 -18.03
N SER A 343 -2.34 -17.37 -18.31
CA SER A 343 -2.05 -16.13 -17.60
C SER A 343 -3.28 -15.23 -17.54
N ILE A 344 -3.82 -15.02 -16.33
CA ILE A 344 -5.14 -14.38 -16.18
C ILE A 344 -5.12 -12.88 -16.50
N TYR A 345 -3.93 -12.28 -16.68
CA TYR A 345 -3.74 -10.88 -17.10
C TYR A 345 -3.62 -10.69 -18.62
N ASN A 346 -3.60 -11.77 -19.41
CA ASN A 346 -3.62 -11.68 -20.87
C ASN A 346 -4.90 -11.01 -21.38
N ALA A 347 -4.86 -10.58 -22.64
CA ALA A 347 -6.02 -10.00 -23.32
C ALA A 347 -7.27 -10.89 -23.13
N ASN A 348 -8.42 -10.26 -22.86
CA ASN A 348 -9.72 -10.90 -22.65
C ASN A 348 -9.84 -11.86 -21.45
N LYS A 349 -8.81 -12.02 -20.62
CA LYS A 349 -8.86 -12.89 -19.44
C LYS A 349 -9.54 -12.22 -18.25
N PRO A 350 -10.07 -12.99 -17.28
CA PRO A 350 -10.91 -12.45 -16.21
C PRO A 350 -10.23 -11.35 -15.40
N ARG A 351 -8.93 -11.49 -15.10
CA ARG A 351 -8.22 -10.51 -14.27
C ARG A 351 -7.95 -9.22 -15.02
N ARG A 352 -7.69 -9.28 -16.34
CA ARG A 352 -7.61 -8.11 -17.21
C ARG A 352 -8.90 -7.30 -17.16
N LYS A 353 -10.06 -7.95 -17.32
CA LYS A 353 -11.37 -7.28 -17.24
C LYS A 353 -11.62 -6.61 -15.88
N VAL A 354 -11.18 -7.25 -14.78
CA VAL A 354 -11.32 -6.67 -13.43
C VAL A 354 -10.48 -5.40 -13.28
N ILE A 355 -9.22 -5.39 -13.71
CA ILE A 355 -8.38 -4.18 -13.60
C ILE A 355 -8.81 -3.08 -14.57
N SER A 356 -9.35 -3.42 -15.74
CA SER A 356 -9.93 -2.43 -16.66
C SER A 356 -11.07 -1.66 -15.99
N ARG A 357 -11.89 -2.29 -15.14
CA ARG A 357 -12.93 -1.58 -14.37
C ARG A 357 -12.39 -0.57 -13.35
N LEU A 358 -11.14 -0.73 -12.91
CA LEU A 358 -10.48 0.23 -12.01
C LEU A 358 -9.81 1.37 -12.78
N TRP A 359 -9.18 1.07 -13.93
CA TRP A 359 -8.18 1.94 -14.56
C TRP A 359 -8.45 2.31 -16.02
N GLY A 360 -9.48 1.75 -16.64
CA GLY A 360 -9.72 1.86 -18.07
C GLY A 360 -9.01 0.77 -18.87
N GLU A 361 -9.32 0.68 -20.16
CA GLU A 361 -8.61 -0.25 -21.06
C GLU A 361 -7.18 0.21 -21.34
N LEU A 362 -6.34 -0.70 -21.83
CA LEU A 362 -4.93 -0.41 -22.12
C LEU A 362 -4.77 0.68 -23.18
N GLU A 363 -5.69 0.72 -24.15
CA GLU A 363 -5.72 1.67 -25.25
C GLU A 363 -6.00 3.10 -24.77
N THR A 364 -6.84 3.27 -23.74
CA THR A 364 -7.14 4.59 -23.18
C THR A 364 -6.04 5.09 -22.27
N ASN A 365 -5.38 4.18 -21.54
CA ASN A 365 -4.25 4.45 -20.64
C ASN A 365 -4.41 5.75 -19.86
N LEU A 366 -5.54 5.85 -19.14
CA LEU A 366 -5.99 7.08 -18.49
C LEU A 366 -4.91 7.71 -17.61
N MET A 367 -4.91 9.03 -17.56
CA MET A 367 -3.97 9.79 -16.74
C MET A 367 -4.24 9.55 -15.25
N THR A 368 -3.17 9.51 -14.47
CA THR A 368 -3.24 9.53 -13.01
C THR A 368 -3.20 10.96 -12.46
N ASN A 369 -3.47 11.11 -11.17
CA ASN A 369 -3.28 12.37 -10.45
C ASN A 369 -1.81 12.83 -10.33
N ASP A 370 -0.83 12.01 -10.71
CA ASP A 370 0.59 12.40 -10.78
C ASP A 370 1.05 12.68 -12.22
N SER A 371 0.10 12.91 -13.14
CA SER A 371 0.36 13.24 -14.55
C SER A 371 1.16 12.15 -15.29
N MET A 372 0.95 10.88 -14.93
CA MET A 372 1.49 9.72 -15.64
C MET A 372 0.33 8.85 -16.15
N PRO A 373 0.40 8.28 -17.36
CA PRO A 373 -0.58 7.27 -17.77
C PRO A 373 -0.57 6.08 -16.81
N VAL A 374 -1.74 5.56 -16.42
CA VAL A 374 -1.87 4.56 -15.34
C VAL A 374 -1.07 3.27 -15.61
N TYR A 375 -1.09 2.75 -16.83
CA TYR A 375 -0.32 1.55 -17.15
C TYR A 375 1.19 1.82 -17.24
N ASN A 376 1.60 3.07 -17.45
CA ASN A 376 2.99 3.48 -17.30
C ASN A 376 3.36 3.53 -15.82
N ARG A 377 2.47 4.05 -14.96
CA ARG A 377 2.66 4.12 -13.50
C ARG A 377 2.71 2.74 -12.85
N LEU A 378 2.07 1.75 -13.46
CA LEU A 378 2.05 0.36 -13.02
C LEU A 378 3.04 -0.55 -13.79
N ASN A 379 4.02 0.06 -14.47
CA ASN A 379 5.14 -0.63 -15.12
C ASN A 379 6.42 -0.39 -14.31
N ALA A 380 6.81 -1.35 -13.47
CA ALA A 380 7.96 -1.22 -12.59
C ALA A 380 9.26 -1.00 -13.39
N GLY A 381 9.43 -1.66 -14.53
CA GLY A 381 10.61 -1.48 -15.37
C GLY A 381 10.74 -0.04 -15.90
N LEU A 382 9.63 0.56 -16.34
CA LEU A 382 9.62 1.96 -16.78
C LEU A 382 9.92 2.93 -15.63
N LEU A 383 9.32 2.70 -14.46
CA LEU A 383 9.56 3.51 -13.27
C LEU A 383 11.02 3.42 -12.79
N ALA A 384 11.61 2.23 -12.82
CA ALA A 384 13.02 2.04 -12.49
C ALA A 384 13.91 2.95 -13.35
N THR A 385 13.72 2.95 -14.67
CA THR A 385 14.50 3.80 -15.58
C THR A 385 14.29 5.30 -15.31
N LYS A 386 13.07 5.73 -14.96
CA LYS A 386 12.77 7.13 -14.69
C LYS A 386 13.31 7.63 -13.34
N ILE A 387 13.28 6.78 -12.31
CA ILE A 387 13.56 7.19 -10.92
C ILE A 387 15.03 6.97 -10.56
N ALA A 388 15.64 5.87 -11.01
CA ALA A 388 16.98 5.45 -10.59
C ALA A 388 18.10 6.41 -11.00
N SER A 389 17.85 7.30 -11.96
CA SER A 389 18.78 8.36 -12.34
C SER A 389 18.87 9.47 -11.29
N ASN A 390 17.82 9.72 -10.52
CA ASN A 390 17.77 10.88 -9.61
C ASN A 390 17.68 10.48 -8.14
N LYS A 391 17.26 9.25 -7.85
CA LYS A 391 17.05 8.76 -6.48
C LYS A 391 17.59 7.35 -6.31
N SER A 392 18.09 7.06 -5.12
CA SER A 392 18.35 5.68 -4.72
C SER A 392 17.03 5.04 -4.30
N LEU A 393 16.65 3.96 -4.98
CA LEU A 393 15.47 3.17 -4.63
C LEU A 393 15.78 2.23 -3.44
N PRO A 394 14.78 1.61 -2.81
CA PRO A 394 15.00 0.54 -1.83
C PRO A 394 15.67 -0.68 -2.49
N TYR A 395 16.40 -1.49 -1.72
CA TYR A 395 16.92 -2.75 -2.24
C TYR A 395 15.78 -3.75 -2.44
N LEU A 396 15.71 -4.41 -3.59
CA LEU A 396 14.58 -5.25 -3.96
C LEU A 396 14.97 -6.74 -3.93
N PHE A 397 14.29 -7.54 -3.11
CA PHE A 397 14.33 -9.00 -3.19
C PHE A 397 13.08 -9.50 -3.91
N LEU A 398 13.29 -10.28 -4.97
CA LEU A 398 12.23 -10.81 -5.82
C LEU A 398 12.43 -12.30 -6.05
N THR A 399 11.36 -13.07 -5.90
CA THR A 399 11.30 -14.48 -6.29
C THR A 399 10.14 -14.69 -7.26
N ALA A 400 10.32 -15.47 -8.32
CA ALA A 400 9.25 -15.78 -9.27
C ALA A 400 9.34 -17.20 -9.84
N GLY A 401 8.24 -17.68 -10.43
CA GLY A 401 8.16 -18.98 -11.08
C GLY A 401 8.04 -18.88 -12.59
N LYS A 402 8.79 -19.71 -13.32
CA LYS A 402 8.66 -19.83 -14.78
C LYS A 402 7.30 -20.37 -15.21
N ASN A 403 6.67 -21.21 -14.36
CA ASN A 403 5.36 -21.82 -14.62
C ASN A 403 4.20 -21.05 -13.99
N ASP A 404 4.40 -19.80 -13.58
CA ASP A 404 3.35 -18.98 -12.98
C ASP A 404 2.29 -18.59 -14.01
N ASN A 405 1.17 -19.31 -14.01
CA ASN A 405 0.04 -19.09 -14.89
C ASN A 405 -0.98 -18.07 -14.35
N ILE A 406 -0.69 -17.37 -13.25
CA ILE A 406 -1.58 -16.36 -12.69
C ILE A 406 -1.04 -14.97 -13.02
N VAL A 407 0.17 -14.63 -12.55
CA VAL A 407 0.79 -13.32 -12.85
C VAL A 407 1.65 -13.34 -14.12
N GLY A 408 2.02 -14.53 -14.59
CA GLY A 408 2.86 -14.70 -15.78
C GLY A 408 4.36 -14.66 -15.49
N TRP A 409 5.15 -15.08 -16.46
CA TRP A 409 6.63 -15.12 -16.42
C TRP A 409 7.26 -14.09 -17.36
N ALA A 410 6.78 -14.01 -18.59
CA ALA A 410 7.47 -13.29 -19.68
C ALA A 410 7.68 -11.80 -19.40
N GLU A 411 6.73 -11.15 -18.71
CA GLU A 411 6.82 -9.73 -18.33
C GLU A 411 8.04 -9.43 -17.45
N LYS A 412 8.42 -10.38 -16.58
CA LYS A 412 9.50 -10.20 -15.60
C LYS A 412 10.84 -10.02 -16.30
N LEU A 413 11.06 -10.69 -17.43
CA LEU A 413 12.34 -10.64 -18.15
C LEU A 413 12.70 -9.21 -18.55
N ASN A 414 11.75 -8.52 -19.18
CA ASN A 414 11.94 -7.13 -19.59
C ASN A 414 12.07 -6.19 -18.39
N VAL A 415 11.34 -6.44 -17.31
CA VAL A 415 11.43 -5.61 -16.10
C VAL A 415 12.78 -5.81 -15.38
N ILE A 416 13.21 -7.05 -15.17
CA ILE A 416 14.48 -7.38 -14.52
C ILE A 416 15.67 -6.89 -15.36
N LYS A 417 15.58 -6.99 -16.69
CA LYS A 417 16.56 -6.35 -17.59
C LYS A 417 16.62 -4.84 -17.35
N LYS A 418 15.47 -4.15 -17.28
CA LYS A 418 15.43 -2.71 -16.98
C LYS A 418 15.98 -2.39 -15.58
N PHE A 419 15.80 -3.26 -14.58
CA PHE A 419 16.40 -3.08 -13.26
C PHE A 419 17.93 -3.16 -13.32
N ASN A 420 18.47 -4.14 -14.06
CA ASN A 420 19.90 -4.27 -14.33
C ASN A 420 20.45 -3.05 -15.08
N ASP A 421 19.81 -2.64 -16.18
CA ASP A 421 20.22 -1.49 -17.00
C ASP A 421 20.14 -0.17 -16.21
N SER A 422 19.16 -0.06 -15.30
CA SER A 422 18.99 1.11 -14.43
C SER A 422 19.91 1.07 -13.21
N ARG A 423 20.77 0.04 -13.07
CA ARG A 423 21.73 -0.13 -11.98
C ARG A 423 21.05 -0.06 -10.60
N LEU A 424 19.94 -0.79 -10.46
CA LEU A 424 19.21 -0.90 -9.19
C LEU A 424 19.85 -1.92 -8.24
N GLY A 425 19.72 -1.69 -6.94
CA GLY A 425 20.02 -2.71 -5.95
C GLY A 425 18.90 -3.74 -5.91
N PHE A 426 19.14 -4.93 -6.46
CA PHE A 426 18.18 -6.02 -6.39
C PHE A 426 18.84 -7.39 -6.48
N THR A 427 18.12 -8.38 -5.97
CA THR A 427 18.38 -9.80 -6.21
C THR A 427 17.10 -10.44 -6.71
N PHE A 428 17.21 -11.23 -7.77
CA PHE A 428 16.09 -11.96 -8.36
C PHE A 428 16.39 -13.46 -8.39
N PHE A 429 15.50 -14.27 -7.84
CA PHE A 429 15.54 -15.72 -7.95
C PHE A 429 14.37 -16.21 -8.79
N TRP A 430 14.61 -17.24 -9.60
CA TRP A 430 13.53 -17.96 -10.26
C TRP A 430 13.73 -19.46 -10.20
N ASP A 431 12.62 -20.17 -10.23
CA ASP A 431 12.56 -21.61 -10.35
C ASP A 431 11.32 -22.03 -11.15
N SER A 432 11.07 -23.33 -11.20
CA SER A 432 9.96 -23.91 -11.95
C SER A 432 8.60 -23.74 -11.28
N ARG A 433 8.46 -22.95 -10.21
CA ARG A 433 7.20 -22.91 -9.47
C ARG A 433 6.02 -22.39 -10.30
N ASN A 434 4.83 -22.90 -10.01
CA ASN A 434 3.58 -22.23 -10.35
C ASN A 434 3.17 -21.21 -9.27
N HIS A 435 2.06 -20.50 -9.48
CA HIS A 435 1.65 -19.42 -8.58
C HIS A 435 1.32 -19.88 -7.16
N SER A 436 0.72 -21.08 -7.02
CA SER A 436 0.29 -21.64 -5.74
C SER A 436 1.36 -22.49 -5.05
N SER A 437 2.61 -22.45 -5.52
CA SER A 437 3.74 -23.21 -4.96
C SER A 437 3.56 -24.74 -4.91
N ASN A 438 2.73 -25.33 -5.78
CA ASN A 438 2.50 -26.80 -5.82
C ASN A 438 3.63 -27.58 -6.54
N SER A 439 4.84 -27.04 -6.54
CA SER A 439 5.95 -27.44 -7.41
C SER A 439 7.27 -27.03 -6.78
N THR A 440 8.39 -27.52 -7.31
CA THR A 440 9.73 -27.31 -6.78
C THR A 440 10.08 -25.82 -6.57
N MET A 441 10.15 -25.40 -5.31
CA MET A 441 10.61 -24.07 -4.91
C MET A 441 12.13 -24.12 -4.67
N GLU A 442 12.92 -24.29 -5.74
CA GLU A 442 14.36 -24.59 -5.64
C GLU A 442 15.10 -23.60 -4.72
N PHE A 443 14.77 -22.31 -4.82
CA PHE A 443 15.37 -21.25 -4.01
C PHE A 443 14.60 -20.91 -2.73
N GLN A 444 13.72 -21.78 -2.23
CA GLN A 444 13.05 -21.58 -0.94
C GLN A 444 14.04 -21.25 0.19
N PRO A 445 15.24 -21.87 0.31
CA PRO A 445 16.21 -21.48 1.33
C PRO A 445 16.80 -20.07 1.13
N GLU A 446 16.78 -19.55 -0.11
CA GLU A 446 17.17 -18.16 -0.39
C GLU A 446 16.01 -17.16 -0.24
N ASP A 447 14.77 -17.64 -0.30
CA ASP A 447 13.50 -16.90 -0.10
C ASP A 447 13.28 -16.61 1.40
N ASP A 448 14.21 -15.85 1.99
CA ASP A 448 14.23 -15.50 3.41
C ASP A 448 14.03 -13.99 3.61
N ILE A 449 12.86 -13.64 4.13
CA ILE A 449 12.49 -12.26 4.45
C ILE A 449 13.43 -11.60 5.46
N ASN A 450 14.12 -12.35 6.34
CA ASN A 450 15.03 -11.75 7.32
C ASN A 450 16.21 -11.01 6.68
N LYS A 451 16.53 -11.31 5.41
CA LYS A 451 17.60 -10.62 4.65
C LYS A 451 17.37 -9.12 4.50
N ILE A 452 16.13 -8.64 4.59
CA ILE A 452 15.83 -7.21 4.50
C ILE A 452 16.40 -6.39 5.67
N PHE A 453 16.67 -7.00 6.83
CA PHE A 453 17.19 -6.27 8.00
C PHE A 453 18.64 -5.81 7.85
N LYS A 454 19.34 -6.28 6.81
CA LYS A 454 20.67 -5.77 6.43
C LYS A 454 20.62 -4.30 5.99
N TYR A 455 19.47 -3.82 5.51
CA TYR A 455 19.34 -2.52 4.86
C TYR A 455 18.78 -1.46 5.80
N SER A 456 19.20 -0.22 5.60
CA SER A 456 18.66 0.93 6.31
C SER A 456 18.73 2.18 5.43
N LEU A 457 17.88 3.18 5.68
CA LEU A 457 17.92 4.45 4.94
C LEU A 457 19.20 5.26 5.21
N ASN A 458 19.84 5.04 6.36
CA ASN A 458 21.09 5.68 6.75
C ASN A 458 22.34 4.82 6.43
N LYS A 459 22.21 3.84 5.54
CA LYS A 459 23.32 3.00 5.08
C LYS A 459 23.32 2.92 3.56
N SER A 460 24.49 3.08 2.97
CA SER A 460 24.69 2.84 1.55
C SER A 460 24.68 1.35 1.22
N TYR A 461 24.58 1.04 -0.07
CA TYR A 461 24.66 -0.34 -0.57
C TYR A 461 25.18 -0.37 -2.02
N PRO A 462 25.84 -1.47 -2.44
CA PRO A 462 26.19 -1.68 -3.83
C PRO A 462 24.98 -2.17 -4.64
N ALA A 463 24.75 -1.57 -5.79
CA ALA A 463 23.87 -2.07 -6.82
C ALA A 463 24.70 -2.78 -7.89
N PHE A 464 24.50 -4.09 -8.01
CA PHE A 464 25.20 -4.92 -8.98
C PHE A 464 24.44 -4.99 -10.31
N SER A 465 25.19 -4.91 -11.40
CA SER A 465 24.66 -5.10 -12.75
C SER A 465 25.67 -5.84 -13.63
N ASN A 466 25.20 -6.41 -14.73
CA ASN A 466 26.04 -7.11 -15.72
C ASN A 466 26.93 -8.20 -15.08
N CYS A 467 26.37 -8.92 -14.11
CA CYS A 467 27.08 -9.94 -13.35
C CYS A 467 27.27 -11.21 -14.20
N SER A 468 28.51 -11.69 -14.31
CA SER A 468 28.89 -12.88 -15.08
C SER A 468 28.36 -14.19 -14.50
N ALA A 469 27.86 -14.17 -13.27
CA ALA A 469 27.24 -15.31 -12.58
C ALA A 469 25.71 -15.27 -12.63
N ASN A 470 25.12 -14.36 -13.41
CA ASN A 470 23.69 -14.35 -13.68
C ASN A 470 23.31 -15.58 -14.51
N GLY A 471 22.24 -16.27 -14.10
CA GLY A 471 21.65 -17.34 -14.91
C GLY A 471 20.95 -16.76 -16.15
N ASN A 472 20.62 -17.65 -17.09
CA ASN A 472 19.85 -17.33 -18.27
C ASN A 472 18.34 -17.54 -18.01
N PRO A 473 17.52 -16.48 -17.88
CA PRO A 473 16.08 -16.64 -17.60
C PRO A 473 15.24 -17.01 -18.85
N GLY A 474 15.87 -17.12 -20.02
CA GLY A 474 15.24 -17.48 -21.29
C GLY A 474 14.50 -16.32 -21.97
N ASN A 475 13.59 -16.67 -22.87
CA ASN A 475 12.83 -15.76 -23.73
C ASN A 475 11.39 -15.47 -23.25
N GLY A 476 10.96 -16.08 -22.14
CA GLY A 476 9.63 -15.90 -21.54
C GLY A 476 8.74 -17.13 -21.69
N LEU A 477 9.19 -18.14 -22.43
CA LEU A 477 8.65 -19.49 -22.39
C LEU A 477 9.22 -20.26 -21.18
N PRO A 478 8.41 -21.02 -20.43
CA PRO A 478 8.90 -21.78 -19.28
C PRO A 478 10.04 -22.76 -19.61
N GLU A 479 10.02 -23.34 -20.81
CA GLU A 479 10.98 -24.33 -21.30
C GLU A 479 12.31 -23.75 -21.80
N ASP A 480 12.41 -22.43 -22.02
CA ASP A 480 13.62 -21.79 -22.56
C ASP A 480 14.50 -21.18 -21.46
N GLY A 481 15.82 -21.30 -21.59
CA GLY A 481 16.79 -20.88 -20.56
C GLY A 481 16.88 -21.82 -19.37
N ASP A 482 17.58 -21.40 -18.32
CA ASP A 482 17.84 -22.20 -17.13
C ASP A 482 16.53 -22.53 -16.39
N LEU A 483 16.41 -23.77 -15.93
CA LEU A 483 15.23 -24.26 -15.20
C LEU A 483 14.97 -23.46 -13.92
N TYR A 484 16.05 -23.14 -13.22
CA TYR A 484 16.10 -22.26 -12.07
C TYR A 484 17.40 -21.45 -12.14
N GLY A 485 17.40 -20.24 -11.60
CA GLY A 485 18.61 -19.43 -11.53
C GLY A 485 18.42 -18.15 -10.73
N THR A 486 19.43 -17.30 -10.81
CA THR A 486 19.42 -16.00 -10.13
C THR A 486 20.06 -14.90 -10.95
N ILE A 487 19.60 -13.66 -10.74
CA ILE A 487 20.29 -12.44 -11.09
C ILE A 487 20.82 -11.80 -9.80
N ASN A 488 22.13 -11.55 -9.76
CA ASN A 488 22.87 -11.01 -8.61
C ASN A 488 22.82 -11.84 -7.32
N GLY A 489 22.30 -13.08 -7.34
CA GLY A 489 22.12 -13.87 -6.12
C GLY A 489 23.40 -14.33 -5.45
N PHE A 490 24.46 -14.60 -6.21
CA PHE A 490 25.76 -15.02 -5.67
C PHE A 490 26.52 -13.90 -4.97
N LEU A 491 26.12 -12.64 -5.13
CA LEU A 491 26.88 -11.49 -4.64
C LEU A 491 26.50 -11.15 -3.19
N ASN A 492 27.51 -10.86 -2.37
CA ASN A 492 27.32 -10.39 -1.01
C ASN A 492 28.38 -9.33 -0.65
N TRP A 493 28.10 -8.55 0.39
CA TRP A 493 28.96 -7.47 0.85
C TRP A 493 28.79 -7.19 2.34
N GLU A 494 29.76 -6.51 2.93
CA GLU A 494 29.77 -6.11 4.33
C GLU A 494 30.82 -5.01 4.58
N ASN A 495 30.96 -4.57 5.83
CA ASN A 495 32.02 -3.65 6.28
C ASN A 495 32.11 -2.36 5.44
N ILE A 496 30.97 -1.67 5.30
CA ILE A 496 30.92 -0.39 4.58
C ILE A 496 31.54 0.70 5.46
N VAL A 497 32.50 1.42 4.89
CA VAL A 497 32.99 2.72 5.39
C VAL A 497 32.56 3.78 4.38
N ASP A 498 31.84 4.78 4.86
CA ASP A 498 31.26 5.85 4.04
C ASP A 498 31.64 7.19 4.70
N GLU A 499 32.85 7.68 4.37
CA GLU A 499 33.43 8.93 4.84
C GLU A 499 33.45 9.98 3.72
N PRO A 500 33.64 11.28 4.01
CA PRO A 500 33.47 12.35 3.02
C PRO A 500 34.25 12.16 1.72
N ASP A 501 35.48 11.69 1.78
CA ASP A 501 36.44 11.51 0.69
C ASP A 501 36.96 10.07 0.56
N TYR A 502 36.47 9.15 1.40
CA TYR A 502 36.88 7.76 1.44
C TYR A 502 35.67 6.83 1.52
N TYR A 503 35.58 5.87 0.60
CA TYR A 503 34.60 4.80 0.63
C TYR A 503 35.29 3.45 0.60
N GLU A 504 34.86 2.53 1.44
CA GLU A 504 35.33 1.15 1.45
C GLU A 504 34.16 0.17 1.60
N ILE A 505 34.25 -0.96 0.92
CA ILE A 505 33.30 -2.06 1.07
C ILE A 505 34.00 -3.40 0.88
N SER A 506 33.67 -4.38 1.72
CA SER A 506 34.07 -5.78 1.51
C SER A 506 33.04 -6.48 0.63
N LEU A 507 33.49 -7.19 -0.40
CA LEU A 507 32.68 -7.88 -1.41
C LEU A 507 33.09 -9.35 -1.47
N ASN A 508 32.13 -10.26 -1.55
CA ASN A 508 32.42 -11.69 -1.75
C ASN A 508 31.32 -12.37 -2.58
N SER A 509 31.63 -13.57 -3.08
CA SER A 509 30.62 -14.46 -3.62
C SER A 509 30.19 -15.48 -2.56
N LYS A 510 28.89 -15.78 -2.48
CA LYS A 510 28.31 -16.73 -1.52
C LYS A 510 27.76 -17.97 -2.21
N THR A 511 27.92 -19.13 -1.57
CA THR A 511 27.20 -20.36 -1.95
C THR A 511 25.70 -20.13 -1.79
N LEU A 512 24.92 -20.65 -2.72
CA LEU A 512 23.47 -20.60 -2.64
C LEU A 512 22.93 -21.91 -2.10
N ASN A 513 21.94 -21.83 -1.23
CA ASN A 513 21.24 -23.01 -0.73
C ASN A 513 20.00 -23.26 -1.59
N THR A 514 19.77 -24.53 -1.94
CA THR A 514 18.58 -24.96 -2.64
C THR A 514 17.87 -26.07 -1.89
N THR A 515 16.64 -26.38 -2.28
CA THR A 515 15.88 -27.51 -1.68
C THR A 515 16.57 -28.86 -1.84
N HIS A 516 17.49 -28.99 -2.80
CA HIS A 516 18.19 -30.24 -3.11
C HIS A 516 19.68 -30.24 -2.76
N GLY A 517 20.20 -29.16 -2.16
CA GLY A 517 21.60 -29.07 -1.78
C GLY A 517 22.13 -27.65 -1.85
N THR A 518 23.33 -27.50 -2.40
CA THR A 518 23.98 -26.20 -2.53
C THR A 518 24.53 -26.00 -3.92
N ILE A 519 24.42 -24.77 -4.44
CA ILE A 519 25.11 -24.35 -5.66
C ILE A 519 26.36 -23.59 -5.23
N LYS A 520 27.52 -24.22 -5.45
CA LYS A 520 28.82 -23.63 -5.13
C LYS A 520 28.96 -22.28 -5.85
N ASN A 521 29.44 -21.28 -5.12
CA ASN A 521 29.79 -19.99 -5.72
C ASN A 521 30.91 -20.14 -6.78
N PRO A 522 30.87 -19.35 -7.86
CA PRO A 522 31.99 -19.25 -8.79
C PRO A 522 33.27 -18.76 -8.09
N ASP A 523 34.43 -19.27 -8.52
CA ASP A 523 35.73 -18.86 -7.99
C ASP A 523 36.04 -17.38 -8.27
N SER A 524 35.49 -16.86 -9.37
CA SER A 524 35.56 -15.45 -9.78
C SER A 524 34.25 -15.01 -10.43
N ILE A 525 33.79 -13.81 -10.09
CA ILE A 525 32.63 -13.14 -10.70
C ILE A 525 33.08 -11.78 -11.22
N PHE A 526 32.67 -11.41 -12.42
CA PHE A 526 32.80 -10.04 -12.92
C PHE A 526 31.46 -9.33 -12.88
N THR A 527 31.40 -8.11 -12.37
CA THR A 527 30.15 -7.32 -12.30
C THR A 527 30.44 -5.82 -12.31
N ASP A 528 29.49 -5.05 -12.80
CA ASP A 528 29.48 -3.61 -12.59
C ASP A 528 28.90 -3.29 -11.21
N ILE A 529 29.49 -2.32 -10.51
CA ILE A 529 29.11 -1.92 -9.16
C ILE A 529 28.76 -0.44 -9.15
N THR A 530 27.51 -0.12 -8.82
CA THR A 530 27.05 1.26 -8.62
C THR A 530 26.79 1.51 -7.16
N LEU A 531 27.42 2.52 -6.57
CA LEU A 531 27.17 2.87 -5.17
C LEU A 531 25.87 3.66 -5.04
N ARG A 532 24.99 3.21 -4.13
CA ARG A 532 23.68 3.81 -3.90
C ARG A 532 23.52 4.21 -2.44
N ARG A 533 22.69 5.24 -2.21
CA ARG A 533 22.34 5.74 -0.88
C ARG A 533 23.57 6.08 -0.03
N LEU A 534 24.59 6.68 -0.67
CA LEU A 534 25.78 7.19 0.02
C LEU A 534 25.38 8.24 1.07
N GLN A 535 26.06 8.21 2.21
CA GLN A 535 25.71 9.02 3.38
C GLN A 535 26.61 10.24 3.52
N LYS A 536 27.92 10.01 3.61
CA LYS A 536 28.92 11.10 3.74
C LYS A 536 29.72 11.27 2.46
N PHE A 537 30.03 10.18 1.76
CA PHE A 537 30.77 10.19 0.51
C PHE A 537 29.93 10.89 -0.57
N LYS A 538 30.37 12.08 -0.97
CA LYS A 538 29.65 12.88 -1.98
C LYS A 538 30.19 12.61 -3.36
N VAL A 539 29.30 12.17 -4.24
CA VAL A 539 29.57 12.03 -5.67
C VAL A 539 29.08 13.28 -6.40
N SER A 540 29.95 13.81 -7.25
CA SER A 540 29.72 14.97 -8.11
C SER A 540 30.74 14.97 -9.26
N LYS A 541 30.36 15.55 -10.40
CA LYS A 541 31.22 15.79 -11.57
C LYS A 541 32.46 16.68 -11.29
N HIS A 542 32.44 17.43 -10.18
CA HIS A 542 33.52 18.33 -9.76
C HIS A 542 34.69 17.64 -9.06
N TYR A 543 34.57 16.33 -8.79
CA TYR A 543 35.63 15.55 -8.16
C TYR A 543 36.15 14.48 -9.12
N SER A 544 37.37 14.04 -8.86
CA SER A 544 37.98 12.84 -9.45
C SER A 544 37.94 11.71 -8.44
N TYR A 545 37.84 10.47 -8.92
CA TYR A 545 37.80 9.29 -8.06
C TYR A 545 38.82 8.28 -8.54
N TYR A 546 39.63 7.78 -7.62
CA TYR A 546 40.49 6.63 -7.85
C TYR A 546 39.97 5.45 -7.05
N TYR A 547 39.90 4.28 -7.66
CA TYR A 547 39.46 3.07 -6.98
C TYR A 547 40.57 2.01 -6.95
N GLN A 548 40.52 1.17 -5.93
CA GLN A 548 41.33 -0.05 -5.83
C GLN A 548 40.44 -1.22 -5.40
N ASN A 549 40.52 -2.32 -6.13
CA ASN A 549 39.95 -3.61 -5.79
C ASN A 549 41.09 -4.52 -5.33
N ILE A 550 41.10 -4.84 -4.04
CA ILE A 550 42.21 -5.51 -3.37
C ILE A 550 41.72 -6.86 -2.86
N SER A 551 42.47 -7.94 -3.09
CA SER A 551 42.19 -9.23 -2.44
C SER A 551 42.35 -9.13 -0.92
N LEU A 552 41.75 -10.05 -0.16
CA LEU A 552 41.95 -10.09 1.30
C LEU A 552 43.41 -10.35 1.74
N ASN A 553 44.28 -10.81 0.83
CA ASN A 553 45.72 -10.94 1.07
C ASN A 553 46.51 -9.67 0.67
N ASN A 554 45.84 -8.52 0.55
CA ASN A 554 46.42 -7.21 0.21
C ASN A 554 47.07 -7.11 -1.19
N LYS A 555 46.82 -8.06 -2.10
CA LYS A 555 47.20 -7.92 -3.51
C LYS A 555 46.17 -7.07 -4.25
N VAL A 556 46.61 -5.99 -4.90
CA VAL A 556 45.78 -5.20 -5.82
C VAL A 556 45.40 -6.08 -7.02
N LEU A 557 44.11 -6.25 -7.25
CA LEU A 557 43.55 -7.03 -8.36
C LEU A 557 43.23 -6.14 -9.54
N GLN A 558 42.66 -4.96 -9.27
CA GLN A 558 42.33 -3.93 -10.25
C GLN A 558 42.39 -2.56 -9.59
N ASP A 559 42.68 -1.53 -10.35
CA ASP A 559 42.62 -0.14 -9.93
C ASP A 559 42.39 0.78 -11.14
N GLY A 560 42.08 2.05 -10.89
CA GLY A 560 41.90 3.01 -11.97
C GLY A 560 41.17 4.27 -11.55
N TYR A 561 41.05 5.20 -12.49
CA TYR A 561 40.26 6.40 -12.32
C TYR A 561 38.84 6.20 -12.85
N ILE A 562 37.87 6.83 -12.18
CA ILE A 562 36.47 6.82 -12.57
C ILE A 562 35.87 8.21 -12.39
N ASP A 563 34.98 8.58 -13.31
CA ASP A 563 34.19 9.80 -13.24
C ASP A 563 32.76 9.51 -12.76
N ALA A 564 32.18 10.50 -12.08
CA ALA A 564 30.75 10.52 -11.83
C ALA A 564 29.98 10.69 -13.15
N ASP A 565 28.87 9.97 -13.32
CA ASP A 565 28.00 10.14 -14.47
C ASP A 565 27.11 11.39 -14.36
N LYS A 566 26.26 11.63 -15.37
CA LYS A 566 25.33 12.78 -15.41
C LYS A 566 24.32 12.80 -14.27
N SER A 567 24.15 11.68 -13.59
CA SER A 567 23.26 11.47 -12.45
C SER A 567 24.00 11.60 -11.12
N ASN A 568 25.28 12.01 -11.14
CA ASN A 568 26.17 12.01 -9.97
C ASN A 568 26.26 10.63 -9.31
N LEU A 569 26.36 9.56 -10.10
CA LEU A 569 26.61 8.21 -9.64
C LEU A 569 28.00 7.74 -10.10
N ILE A 570 28.64 6.89 -9.29
CA ILE A 570 29.85 6.16 -9.68
C ILE A 570 29.45 4.73 -10.00
N THR A 571 29.82 4.26 -11.20
CA THR A 571 29.66 2.87 -11.63
C THR A 571 30.98 2.29 -12.07
N LEU A 572 31.58 1.49 -11.20
CA LEU A 572 32.79 0.75 -11.52
C LEU A 572 32.43 -0.40 -12.44
N LYS A 573 33.08 -0.49 -13.60
CA LYS A 573 32.76 -1.51 -14.60
C LYS A 573 33.65 -2.73 -14.47
N ASN A 574 33.09 -3.91 -14.70
CA ASN A 574 33.82 -5.17 -14.80
C ASN A 574 34.74 -5.45 -13.60
N ILE A 575 34.24 -5.21 -12.38
CA ILE A 575 34.96 -5.49 -11.14
C ILE A 575 34.94 -6.99 -10.86
N LEU A 576 36.14 -7.55 -10.71
CA LEU A 576 36.38 -8.91 -10.27
C LEU A 576 36.03 -9.05 -8.80
N ILE A 577 35.25 -10.05 -8.42
CA ILE A 577 34.98 -10.48 -7.05
C ILE A 577 35.41 -11.93 -6.94
N THR A 578 36.35 -12.24 -6.04
CA THR A 578 36.83 -13.60 -5.84
C THR A 578 35.96 -14.35 -4.81
N SER A 579 35.97 -15.68 -4.85
CA SER A 579 35.28 -16.51 -3.85
C SER A 579 35.81 -16.33 -2.43
N LYS A 580 37.07 -15.90 -2.27
CA LYS A 580 37.65 -15.53 -0.97
C LYS A 580 37.26 -14.13 -0.51
N GLY A 581 36.71 -13.31 -1.41
CA GLY A 581 36.37 -11.93 -1.15
C GLY A 581 37.47 -10.94 -1.44
N ASN A 582 37.05 -9.69 -1.59
CA ASN A 582 37.86 -8.54 -1.93
C ASN A 582 37.44 -7.34 -1.08
N LYS A 583 38.30 -6.34 -1.01
CA LYS A 583 38.02 -5.00 -0.50
C LYS A 583 38.04 -4.03 -1.67
N LEU A 584 36.95 -3.32 -1.89
CA LEU A 584 36.86 -2.23 -2.85
C LEU A 584 36.97 -0.89 -2.11
N ILE A 585 37.96 -0.09 -2.49
CA ILE A 585 38.24 1.24 -1.93
C ILE A 585 38.04 2.26 -3.03
N ILE A 586 37.45 3.41 -2.70
CA ILE A 586 37.33 4.58 -3.57
C ILE A 586 37.74 5.81 -2.80
N ILE A 587 38.67 6.57 -3.36
CA ILE A 587 39.16 7.83 -2.81
C ILE A 587 38.74 8.96 -3.74
N ARG A 588 38.19 10.02 -3.16
CA ARG A 588 37.77 11.23 -3.88
C ARG A 588 38.82 12.32 -3.72
N PHE A 589 39.09 13.04 -4.81
CA PHE A 589 39.97 14.21 -4.83
C PHE A 589 39.29 15.36 -5.59
N ASP A 590 39.66 16.59 -5.28
CA ASP A 590 39.17 17.77 -6.02
C ASP A 590 39.75 17.78 -7.44
N LYS A 591 38.94 18.13 -8.44
CA LYS A 591 39.44 18.47 -9.77
C LYS A 591 39.94 19.91 -9.72
N GLU A 592 41.23 20.11 -9.97
CA GLU A 592 41.82 21.44 -10.17
C GLU A 592 41.13 22.20 -11.31
#